data_AF-A0A1Y6HCW9-F1
#
_entry.id   AF-A0A1Y6HCW9-F1
#
_cell.length_a   1.000
_cell.length_b   1.000
_cell.length_c   1.000
_cell.angle_alpha   90.00
_cell.angle_beta   90.00
_cell.angle_gamma   90.00
#
_symmetry.space_group_name_H-M   'P 1'
#
loop_
_entity.id
_entity.type
_entity.pdbx_description
1 polymer ?
#
loop_
_entity_poly.entity_id
_entity_poly.type
_entity_poly.pdbx_seq_one_letter_code
_entity_poly.pdbx_strand_id
1 'polypeptide(L)'
;MTFEGEGGLHARSAVQAEQLGNHNAHYGTSAAALQYRFSLETDAAGVYRFALGPAKEDAQIAALRARYLSEEGFAQAARDYAQYLQAGRGCVQIATPDAALDNLVNHWLPRRVFYHGDVNRLTTDPQARNYLQDHMGMAYLQPATARVALLHARSQQEPGGAMPDGILLVKGAELKYINHVPHTDHCVWLPIFLSAYLAETGDVGVLNALVRTHDGQTGSVAERLDAAMQWLLDARDLSFIAQGDWCDPTNMVGWRGKGVSGWLTVATAYALRLWSGICEVHGRSAQAETFGQAVETADTDANRELWDGNWYARGIIESVPRWRCWWTARPARSSV
;
A
#
# COMPACT_ATOMS: atom_id res chain seq x y z
N MET A 1 3.34 -33.07 -22.29
CA MET A 1 2.30 -34.04 -22.75
C MET A 1 2.56 -35.47 -22.27
N THR A 2 3.81 -35.95 -22.12
CA THR A 2 4.10 -37.36 -21.76
C THR A 2 3.68 -37.80 -20.36
N PHE A 3 3.67 -36.90 -19.37
CA PHE A 3 3.22 -37.22 -18.01
C PHE A 3 1.69 -37.39 -17.92
N GLU A 4 0.95 -36.51 -18.58
CA GLU A 4 -0.51 -36.52 -18.59
C GLU A 4 -1.08 -37.57 -19.57
N GLY A 5 -0.54 -37.65 -20.78
CA GLY A 5 -1.15 -38.41 -21.88
C GLY A 5 -2.57 -37.94 -22.18
N GLU A 6 -3.38 -38.80 -22.81
CA GLU A 6 -4.79 -38.51 -23.14
C GLU A 6 -5.69 -38.43 -21.89
N GLY A 7 -5.23 -38.97 -20.75
CA GLY A 7 -6.00 -38.94 -19.50
C GLY A 7 -5.94 -37.61 -18.74
N GLY A 8 -5.09 -36.67 -19.18
CA GLY A 8 -4.94 -35.36 -18.55
C GLY A 8 -4.52 -35.45 -17.07
N LEU A 9 -4.83 -34.41 -16.29
CA LEU A 9 -4.62 -34.42 -14.84
C LEU A 9 -5.57 -35.37 -14.08
N HIS A 10 -6.63 -35.90 -14.71
CA HIS A 10 -7.58 -36.80 -14.05
C HIS A 10 -7.07 -38.25 -14.02
N ALA A 11 -6.53 -38.74 -15.14
CA ALA A 11 -6.11 -40.13 -15.31
C ALA A 11 -4.74 -40.23 -16.02
N ARG A 12 -3.74 -39.56 -15.44
CA ARG A 12 -2.39 -39.40 -16.01
C ARG A 12 -1.81 -40.72 -16.51
N SER A 13 -1.53 -40.82 -17.81
CA SER A 13 -1.01 -42.04 -18.43
C SER A 13 0.31 -42.51 -17.81
N ALA A 14 1.19 -41.59 -17.39
CA ALA A 14 2.46 -41.97 -16.75
C ALA A 14 2.30 -42.59 -15.34
N VAL A 15 1.19 -42.31 -14.64
CA VAL A 15 0.89 -42.90 -13.33
C VAL A 15 0.18 -44.25 -13.45
N GLN A 16 -0.48 -44.50 -14.59
CA GLN A 16 -1.05 -45.82 -14.91
C GLN A 16 0.03 -46.85 -15.24
N ALA A 17 1.19 -46.39 -15.75
CA ALA A 17 2.36 -47.23 -15.93
C ALA A 17 3.00 -47.60 -14.58
N GLU A 18 3.67 -48.76 -14.53
CA GLU A 18 4.35 -49.20 -13.30
C GLU A 18 5.47 -48.22 -12.87
N GLN A 19 6.16 -47.61 -13.83
CA GLN A 19 7.24 -46.66 -13.60
C GLN A 19 7.11 -45.41 -14.48
N LEU A 20 7.52 -44.26 -13.96
CA LEU A 20 7.67 -43.04 -14.76
C LEU A 20 8.78 -43.22 -15.81
N GLY A 21 8.56 -42.70 -17.02
CA GLY A 21 9.48 -42.87 -18.15
C GLY A 21 10.77 -42.02 -18.11
N ASN A 22 11.03 -41.26 -17.04
CA ASN A 22 12.22 -40.41 -16.87
C ASN A 22 12.55 -39.52 -18.08
N HIS A 23 11.52 -38.95 -18.70
CA HIS A 23 11.66 -38.14 -19.89
C HIS A 23 12.12 -36.71 -19.57
N ASN A 24 13.10 -36.21 -20.33
CA ASN A 24 13.50 -34.82 -20.32
C ASN A 24 12.55 -33.95 -21.16
N ALA A 25 12.36 -32.70 -20.76
CA ALA A 25 11.68 -31.70 -21.59
C ALA A 25 12.71 -30.95 -22.45
N HIS A 26 12.68 -31.17 -23.76
CA HIS A 26 13.50 -30.43 -24.72
C HIS A 26 12.63 -29.42 -25.46
N TYR A 27 12.72 -28.14 -25.07
CA TYR A 27 11.92 -27.04 -25.64
C TYR A 27 10.39 -27.31 -25.62
N GLY A 28 9.92 -27.95 -24.56
CA GLY A 28 8.49 -28.18 -24.30
C GLY A 28 8.12 -27.76 -22.88
N THR A 29 6.82 -27.76 -22.58
CA THR A 29 6.33 -27.50 -21.22
C THR A 29 6.94 -28.51 -20.26
N SER A 30 7.74 -28.02 -19.32
CA SER A 30 8.38 -28.83 -18.29
C SER A 30 7.45 -29.09 -17.11
N ALA A 31 7.69 -30.20 -16.41
CA ALA A 31 7.05 -30.53 -15.15
C ALA A 31 8.06 -31.26 -14.26
N ALA A 32 7.95 -31.07 -12.95
CA ALA A 32 8.70 -31.85 -11.97
C ALA A 32 7.81 -32.98 -11.45
N ALA A 33 8.14 -34.22 -11.78
CA ALA A 33 7.46 -35.42 -11.30
C ALA A 33 8.48 -36.41 -10.74
N LEU A 34 8.20 -36.93 -9.55
CA LEU A 34 9.03 -37.92 -8.86
C LEU A 34 8.15 -39.12 -8.52
N GLN A 35 8.71 -40.33 -8.57
CA GLN A 35 8.04 -41.56 -8.16
C GLN A 35 8.83 -42.25 -7.08
N TYR A 36 8.15 -42.61 -6.00
CA TYR A 36 8.69 -43.43 -4.94
C TYR A 36 7.79 -44.65 -4.75
N ARG A 37 8.39 -45.83 -4.59
CA ARG A 37 7.69 -47.09 -4.34
C ARG A 37 8.06 -47.59 -2.96
N PHE A 38 7.06 -47.85 -2.14
CA PHE A 38 7.24 -48.33 -0.77
C PHE A 38 6.38 -49.56 -0.55
N SER A 39 6.89 -50.49 0.27
CA SER A 39 6.07 -51.47 0.97
C SER A 39 5.91 -50.96 2.39
N LEU A 40 4.68 -50.68 2.80
CA LEU A 40 4.38 -50.20 4.15
C LEU A 40 3.78 -51.34 4.97
N GLU A 41 4.37 -51.58 6.13
CA GLU A 41 3.77 -52.46 7.14
C GLU A 41 2.53 -51.80 7.77
N THR A 42 1.75 -52.58 8.52
CA THR A 42 0.62 -52.03 9.29
C THR A 42 1.12 -50.95 10.25
N ASP A 43 0.46 -49.80 10.26
CA ASP A 43 0.80 -48.62 11.07
C ASP A 43 2.16 -47.95 10.74
N ALA A 44 2.85 -48.35 9.67
CA ALA A 44 4.09 -47.70 9.26
C ALA A 44 3.84 -46.29 8.67
N ALA A 45 4.67 -45.33 9.08
CA ALA A 45 4.68 -43.96 8.54
C ALA A 45 6.09 -43.55 8.10
N GLY A 46 6.16 -42.79 7.00
CA GLY A 46 7.40 -42.23 6.47
C GLY A 46 7.25 -40.74 6.16
N VAL A 47 8.31 -39.97 6.38
CA VAL A 47 8.35 -38.52 6.09
C VAL A 47 9.26 -38.26 4.89
N TYR A 48 8.72 -37.57 3.89
CA TYR A 48 9.45 -37.16 2.69
C TYR A 48 9.44 -35.64 2.61
N ARG A 49 10.62 -35.05 2.39
CA ARG A 49 10.81 -33.59 2.34
C ARG A 49 11.18 -33.18 0.93
N PHE A 50 10.53 -32.11 0.47
CA PHE A 50 10.74 -31.53 -0.86
C PHE A 50 10.81 -30.02 -0.73
N ALA A 51 11.60 -29.38 -1.60
CA ALA A 51 11.67 -27.94 -1.71
C ALA A 51 11.49 -27.54 -3.18
N LEU A 52 10.76 -26.45 -3.41
CA LEU A 52 10.53 -25.87 -4.73
C LEU A 52 10.80 -24.36 -4.64
N GLY A 53 11.58 -23.84 -5.58
CA GLY A 53 11.89 -22.42 -5.64
C GLY A 53 12.70 -22.06 -6.88
N PRO A 54 12.80 -20.76 -7.21
CA PRO A 54 13.64 -20.29 -8.30
C PRO A 54 15.12 -20.37 -7.92
N ALA A 55 15.96 -20.62 -8.92
CA ALA A 55 17.41 -20.52 -8.81
C ALA A 55 17.98 -20.03 -10.13
N LYS A 56 19.04 -19.23 -10.09
CA LYS A 56 19.75 -18.76 -11.27
C LYS A 56 20.70 -19.83 -11.82
N GLU A 57 21.25 -20.65 -10.92
CA GLU A 57 22.29 -21.64 -11.22
C GLU A 57 22.30 -22.77 -10.20
N ASP A 58 22.89 -23.91 -10.57
CA ASP A 58 22.92 -25.13 -9.76
C ASP A 58 23.63 -24.95 -8.40
N ALA A 59 24.63 -24.07 -8.33
CA ALA A 59 25.30 -23.74 -7.07
C ALA A 59 24.33 -23.17 -6.03
N GLN A 60 23.35 -22.37 -6.45
CA GLN A 60 22.30 -21.86 -5.56
C GLN A 60 21.35 -22.98 -5.12
N ILE A 61 21.02 -23.92 -6.01
CA ILE A 61 20.21 -25.10 -5.67
C ILE A 61 20.92 -25.92 -4.59
N ALA A 62 22.21 -26.18 -4.76
CA ALA A 62 23.02 -26.92 -3.79
C ALA A 62 23.05 -26.22 -2.41
N ALA A 63 23.24 -24.90 -2.39
CA ALA A 63 23.21 -24.10 -1.17
C ALA A 63 21.84 -24.13 -0.46
N LEU A 64 20.75 -23.93 -1.21
CA LEU A 64 19.38 -23.99 -0.67
C LEU A 64 19.04 -25.39 -0.15
N ARG A 65 19.44 -26.44 -0.88
CA ARG A 65 19.28 -27.83 -0.45
C ARG A 65 20.00 -28.09 0.86
N ALA A 66 21.27 -27.71 0.96
CA ALA A 66 22.07 -27.90 2.18
C ALA A 66 21.49 -27.15 3.39
N ARG A 67 20.95 -25.95 3.15
CA ARG A 67 20.36 -25.12 4.20
C ARG A 67 19.00 -25.62 4.69
N TYR A 68 18.11 -26.00 3.77
CA TYR A 68 16.71 -26.24 4.10
C TYR A 68 16.29 -27.70 4.02
N LEU A 69 16.80 -28.52 3.10
CA LEU A 69 16.24 -29.84 2.81
C LEU A 69 16.71 -30.93 3.79
N SER A 70 16.46 -30.71 5.08
CA SER A 70 16.61 -31.67 6.17
C SER A 70 15.51 -31.46 7.22
N GLU A 71 15.42 -32.36 8.21
CA GLU A 71 14.52 -32.18 9.34
C GLU A 71 14.82 -30.91 10.13
N GLU A 72 16.10 -30.73 10.45
CA GLU A 72 16.62 -29.60 11.20
C GLU A 72 16.45 -28.30 10.41
N GLY A 73 16.69 -28.35 9.09
CA GLY A 73 16.51 -27.21 8.19
C GLY A 73 15.05 -26.71 8.14
N PHE A 74 14.08 -27.62 8.04
CA PHE A 74 12.65 -27.27 8.08
C PHE A 74 12.24 -26.77 9.46
N ALA A 75 12.68 -27.44 10.53
CA ALA A 75 12.35 -27.06 11.89
C ALA A 75 12.91 -25.67 12.24
N GLN A 76 14.14 -25.36 11.80
CA GLN A 76 14.73 -24.04 11.99
C GLN A 76 13.98 -22.97 11.18
N ALA A 77 13.70 -23.21 9.89
CA ALA A 77 12.95 -22.27 9.07
C ALA A 77 11.55 -21.98 9.63
N ALA A 78 10.87 -22.99 10.17
CA ALA A 78 9.57 -22.83 10.83
C ALA A 78 9.67 -21.97 12.11
N ARG A 79 10.71 -22.17 12.93
CA ARG A 79 10.98 -21.33 14.11
C ARG A 79 11.28 -19.88 13.73
N ASP A 80 12.14 -19.68 12.74
CA ASP A 80 12.52 -18.34 12.25
C ASP A 80 11.28 -17.61 11.71
N TYR A 81 10.43 -18.28 10.93
CA TYR A 81 9.20 -17.70 10.40
C TYR A 81 8.15 -17.42 11.50
N ALA A 82 8.04 -18.31 12.49
CA ALA A 82 7.18 -18.07 13.65
C ALA A 82 7.65 -16.83 14.43
N GLN A 83 8.97 -16.68 14.64
CA GLN A 83 9.54 -15.50 15.30
C GLN A 83 9.29 -14.22 14.49
N TYR A 84 9.45 -14.29 13.16
CA TYR A 84 9.10 -13.19 12.25
C TYR A 84 7.64 -12.76 12.40
N LEU A 85 6.69 -13.70 12.40
CA LEU A 85 5.27 -13.38 12.61
C LEU A 85 4.99 -12.81 14.00
N GLN A 86 5.68 -13.30 15.04
CA GLN A 86 5.55 -12.76 16.40
C GLN A 86 6.04 -11.31 16.50
N ALA A 87 7.04 -10.91 15.71
CA ALA A 87 7.49 -9.52 15.66
C ALA A 87 6.42 -8.55 15.11
N GLY A 88 5.43 -9.07 14.38
CA GLY A 88 4.29 -8.32 13.84
C GLY A 88 2.98 -8.52 14.60
N ARG A 89 2.99 -9.05 15.83
CA ARG A 89 1.77 -9.38 16.60
C ARG A 89 0.92 -8.18 17.01
N GLY A 90 1.50 -6.98 17.03
CA GLY A 90 0.84 -5.73 17.41
C GLY A 90 0.69 -5.50 18.91
N CYS A 91 -0.04 -4.44 19.25
CA CYS A 91 -0.18 -3.92 20.62
C CYS A 91 -1.57 -4.14 21.25
N VAL A 92 -2.51 -4.78 20.55
CA VAL A 92 -3.89 -5.00 21.04
C VAL A 92 -4.22 -6.48 21.11
N GLN A 93 -4.79 -6.89 22.24
CA GLN A 93 -5.53 -8.14 22.38
C GLN A 93 -6.86 -7.85 23.04
N ILE A 94 -7.92 -8.49 22.55
CA ILE A 94 -9.28 -8.31 23.05
C ILE A 94 -9.85 -9.63 23.56
N ALA A 95 -10.72 -9.53 24.55
CA ALA A 95 -11.56 -10.62 25.03
C ALA A 95 -12.97 -10.07 25.19
N THR A 96 -13.84 -10.41 24.26
CA THR A 96 -15.20 -9.86 24.15
C THR A 96 -16.24 -10.98 24.20
N PRO A 97 -17.54 -10.65 24.34
CA PRO A 97 -18.60 -11.66 24.17
C PRO A 97 -18.68 -12.25 22.75
N ASP A 98 -17.99 -11.67 21.75
CA ASP A 98 -17.95 -12.15 20.36
C ASP A 98 -16.60 -12.83 20.07
N ALA A 99 -16.58 -14.16 20.14
CA ALA A 99 -15.38 -14.95 19.87
C ALA A 99 -14.87 -14.85 18.42
N ALA A 100 -15.73 -14.50 17.45
CA ALA A 100 -15.30 -14.31 16.07
C ALA A 100 -14.52 -13.01 15.90
N LEU A 101 -14.97 -11.94 16.58
CA LEU A 101 -14.25 -10.67 16.66
C LEU A 101 -12.89 -10.87 17.34
N ASP A 102 -12.85 -11.57 18.47
CA ASP A 102 -11.60 -11.86 19.20
C ASP A 102 -10.61 -12.62 18.31
N ASN A 103 -11.08 -13.67 17.61
CA ASN A 103 -10.22 -14.42 16.70
C ASN A 103 -9.68 -13.54 15.55
N LEU A 104 -10.52 -12.70 14.94
CA LEU A 104 -10.10 -11.78 13.87
C LEU A 104 -9.02 -10.81 14.37
N VAL A 105 -9.29 -10.12 15.47
CA VAL A 105 -8.41 -9.06 16.01
C VAL A 105 -7.11 -9.66 16.55
N ASN A 106 -7.18 -10.76 17.31
CA ASN A 106 -6.01 -11.31 17.99
C ASN A 106 -5.09 -12.13 17.09
N HIS A 107 -5.59 -12.69 15.98
CA HIS A 107 -4.83 -13.68 15.19
C HIS A 107 -4.66 -13.33 13.72
N TRP A 108 -5.59 -12.58 13.10
CA TRP A 108 -5.60 -12.38 11.65
C TRP A 108 -5.28 -10.95 11.24
N LEU A 109 -5.86 -9.96 11.93
CA LEU A 109 -5.70 -8.55 11.63
C LEU A 109 -4.23 -8.08 11.69
N PRO A 110 -3.48 -8.26 12.80
CA PRO A 110 -2.11 -7.78 12.89
C PRO A 110 -1.19 -8.42 11.85
N ARG A 111 -1.36 -9.72 11.58
CA ARG A 111 -0.61 -10.42 10.53
C ARG A 111 -0.83 -9.79 9.14
N ARG A 112 -2.06 -9.40 8.82
CA ARG A 112 -2.36 -8.74 7.54
C ARG A 112 -1.75 -7.35 7.48
N VAL A 113 -1.87 -6.55 8.53
CA VAL A 113 -1.25 -5.21 8.58
C VAL A 113 0.27 -5.33 8.44
N PHE A 114 0.88 -6.29 9.16
CA PHE A 114 2.31 -6.54 9.11
C PHE A 114 2.81 -6.85 7.70
N TYR A 115 2.11 -7.72 6.95
CA TYR A 115 2.45 -8.01 5.55
C TYR A 115 2.51 -6.74 4.69
N HIS A 116 1.55 -5.83 4.83
CA HIS A 116 1.47 -4.64 3.98
C HIS A 116 2.67 -3.72 4.19
N GLY A 117 3.01 -3.42 5.45
CA GLY A 117 4.12 -2.50 5.76
C GLY A 117 5.51 -3.14 5.71
N ASP A 118 5.64 -4.43 6.06
CA ASP A 118 6.94 -5.10 6.09
C ASP A 118 7.49 -5.39 4.68
N VAL A 119 6.61 -5.82 3.76
CA VAL A 119 7.04 -6.19 2.39
C VAL A 119 6.47 -5.29 1.30
N ASN A 120 5.75 -4.22 1.64
CA ASN A 120 5.30 -3.20 0.70
C ASN A 120 4.53 -3.76 -0.51
N ARG A 121 3.65 -4.74 -0.23
CA ARG A 121 2.87 -5.48 -1.25
C ARG A 121 3.72 -6.14 -2.34
N LEU A 122 5.01 -6.37 -2.06
CA LEU A 122 6.00 -6.96 -2.96
C LEU A 122 6.14 -6.21 -4.29
N THR A 123 6.01 -4.88 -4.26
CA THR A 123 6.32 -4.01 -5.40
C THR A 123 7.54 -3.12 -5.12
N THR A 124 8.28 -2.75 -6.17
CA THR A 124 9.43 -1.84 -6.07
C THR A 124 9.07 -0.36 -6.15
N ASP A 125 7.82 -0.05 -6.47
CA ASP A 125 7.24 1.30 -6.60
C ASP A 125 5.80 1.35 -6.04
N PRO A 126 5.55 1.03 -4.75
CA PRO A 126 4.21 1.17 -4.19
C PRO A 126 3.64 2.57 -4.46
N GLN A 127 2.35 2.63 -4.85
CA GLN A 127 1.64 3.91 -4.96
C GLN A 127 1.83 4.69 -3.66
N ALA A 128 2.08 6.00 -3.72
CA ALA A 128 2.47 6.78 -2.55
C ALA A 128 1.45 6.72 -1.42
N ARG A 129 0.15 6.77 -1.75
CA ARG A 129 -0.95 6.53 -0.80
C ARG A 129 -0.87 5.17 -0.11
N ASN A 130 -0.66 4.09 -0.86
CA ASN A 130 -0.57 2.74 -0.32
C ASN A 130 0.64 2.62 0.62
N TYR A 131 1.79 3.15 0.19
CA TYR A 131 3.01 3.14 1.00
C TYR A 131 2.81 3.85 2.35
N LEU A 132 2.19 5.03 2.33
CA LEU A 132 1.90 5.79 3.55
C LEU A 132 0.85 5.08 4.41
N GLN A 133 -0.30 4.69 3.86
CA GLN A 133 -1.37 4.05 4.64
C GLN A 133 -0.96 2.68 5.22
N ASP A 134 -0.20 1.89 4.49
CA ASP A 134 0.30 0.59 4.96
C ASP A 134 1.27 0.78 6.13
N HIS A 135 2.17 1.76 6.05
CA HIS A 135 3.09 2.10 7.14
C HIS A 135 2.42 2.85 8.30
N MET A 136 1.29 3.52 8.07
CA MET A 136 0.47 4.06 9.15
C MET A 136 0.00 2.91 10.06
N GLY A 137 -0.36 1.76 9.48
CA GLY A 137 -0.65 0.54 10.25
C GLY A 137 0.57 0.02 11.02
N MET A 138 1.77 0.17 10.48
CA MET A 138 3.02 -0.22 11.17
C MET A 138 3.32 0.64 12.39
N ALA A 139 2.72 1.83 12.56
CA ALA A 139 2.86 2.59 13.80
C ALA A 139 2.45 1.77 15.03
N TYR A 140 1.42 0.92 14.89
CA TYR A 140 0.87 0.08 15.97
C TYR A 140 1.54 -1.30 16.09
N LEU A 141 2.46 -1.64 15.18
CA LEU A 141 3.15 -2.94 15.16
C LEU A 141 4.65 -2.77 15.39
N GLN A 142 5.29 -1.95 14.55
CA GLN A 142 6.72 -1.66 14.55
C GLN A 142 6.95 -0.18 14.17
N PRO A 143 6.73 0.75 15.11
CA PRO A 143 6.78 2.19 14.80
C PRO A 143 8.14 2.66 14.24
N ALA A 144 9.25 1.99 14.56
CA ALA A 144 10.54 2.27 13.93
C ALA A 144 10.51 2.10 12.40
N THR A 145 9.82 1.06 11.90
CA THR A 145 9.61 0.83 10.46
C THR A 145 8.77 1.93 9.85
N ALA A 146 7.68 2.34 10.53
CA ALA A 146 6.84 3.46 10.09
C ALA A 146 7.64 4.76 9.98
N ARG A 147 8.50 5.06 10.98
CA ARG A 147 9.37 6.24 10.99
C ARG A 147 10.32 6.25 9.79
N VAL A 148 11.00 5.14 9.52
CA VAL A 148 11.90 5.01 8.37
C VAL A 148 11.14 5.23 7.06
N ALA A 149 9.93 4.68 6.94
CA ALA A 149 9.11 4.84 5.75
C ALA A 149 8.68 6.30 5.52
N LEU A 150 8.29 7.04 6.55
CA LEU A 150 7.98 8.46 6.43
C LEU A 150 9.18 9.24 5.89
N LEU A 151 10.38 9.02 6.43
CA LEU A 151 11.60 9.69 5.97
C LEU A 151 11.96 9.29 4.53
N HIS A 152 11.80 8.01 4.18
CA HIS A 152 12.03 7.51 2.83
C HIS A 152 11.08 8.13 1.81
N ALA A 153 9.78 8.15 2.09
CA ALA A 153 8.79 8.82 1.24
C ALA A 153 9.14 10.32 1.09
N ARG A 154 9.56 10.96 2.18
CA ARG A 154 9.94 12.38 2.16
C ARG A 154 11.20 12.68 1.37
N SER A 155 12.12 11.73 1.25
CA SER A 155 13.33 11.87 0.42
C SER A 155 13.03 11.89 -1.08
N GLN A 156 11.80 11.56 -1.48
CA GLN A 156 11.36 11.54 -2.88
C GLN A 156 10.38 12.66 -3.22
N GLN A 157 10.11 13.57 -2.29
CA GLN A 157 9.24 14.72 -2.54
C GLN A 157 9.91 15.71 -3.49
N GLU A 158 9.10 16.26 -4.39
CA GLU A 158 9.54 17.27 -5.34
C GLU A 158 9.82 18.63 -4.66
N PRO A 159 10.65 19.50 -5.27
CA PRO A 159 10.95 20.84 -4.75
C PRO A 159 9.71 21.70 -4.47
N GLY A 160 8.68 21.57 -5.31
CA GLY A 160 7.42 22.31 -5.16
C GLY A 160 6.47 21.75 -4.09
N GLY A 161 6.91 20.79 -3.28
CA GLY A 161 6.10 20.19 -2.22
C GLY A 161 5.25 18.99 -2.66
N ALA A 162 5.09 18.77 -3.97
CA ALA A 162 4.37 17.62 -4.50
C ALA A 162 5.01 16.29 -4.08
N MET A 163 4.17 15.29 -3.80
CA MET A 163 4.61 13.90 -3.67
C MET A 163 4.47 13.19 -5.03
N PRO A 164 5.43 12.33 -5.42
CA PRO A 164 5.30 11.51 -6.62
C PRO A 164 4.17 10.48 -6.48
N ASP A 165 3.64 10.00 -7.61
CA ASP A 165 2.56 9.00 -7.64
C ASP A 165 2.96 7.66 -6.99
N GLY A 166 4.25 7.31 -7.02
CA GLY A 166 4.79 6.12 -6.37
C GLY A 166 6.12 6.39 -5.66
N ILE A 167 6.44 5.55 -4.68
CA ILE A 167 7.68 5.64 -3.88
C ILE A 167 8.63 4.53 -4.35
N LEU A 168 9.79 4.89 -4.88
CA LEU A 168 10.78 3.91 -5.33
C LEU A 168 11.52 3.30 -4.13
N LEU A 169 11.49 1.97 -3.99
CA LEU A 169 12.13 1.27 -2.85
C LEU A 169 13.53 0.76 -3.17
N VAL A 170 13.87 0.63 -4.45
CA VAL A 170 15.14 0.07 -4.91
C VAL A 170 15.78 1.00 -5.93
N LYS A 171 17.10 1.16 -5.86
CA LYS A 171 17.85 1.95 -6.84
C LYS A 171 17.63 1.40 -8.26
N GLY A 172 17.26 2.27 -9.19
CA GLY A 172 16.97 1.91 -10.57
C GLY A 172 15.57 1.33 -10.81
N ALA A 173 14.70 1.30 -9.80
CA ALA A 173 13.29 1.08 -10.02
C ALA A 173 12.66 2.27 -10.77
N GLU A 174 11.62 1.98 -11.53
CA GLU A 174 10.81 2.96 -12.23
C GLU A 174 9.35 2.82 -11.78
N LEU A 175 8.60 3.92 -11.93
CA LEU A 175 7.15 3.90 -11.79
C LEU A 175 6.56 2.94 -12.83
N LYS A 176 5.46 2.28 -12.48
CA LYS A 176 4.80 1.29 -13.33
C LYS A 176 3.28 1.45 -13.26
N TYR A 177 2.62 1.01 -14.33
CA TYR A 177 1.16 0.93 -14.41
C TYR A 177 0.49 2.27 -14.04
N ILE A 178 -0.39 2.29 -13.02
CA ILE A 178 -1.16 3.47 -12.63
C ILE A 178 -0.29 4.60 -12.09
N ASN A 179 0.93 4.33 -11.61
CA ASN A 179 1.87 5.37 -11.18
C ASN A 179 2.38 6.25 -12.33
N HIS A 180 2.12 5.89 -13.60
CA HIS A 180 2.38 6.77 -14.76
C HIS A 180 1.21 7.71 -15.08
N VAL A 181 0.05 7.49 -14.47
CA VAL A 181 -1.14 8.30 -14.68
C VAL A 181 -1.18 9.38 -13.59
N PRO A 182 -1.19 10.68 -13.92
CA PRO A 182 -1.11 11.74 -12.92
C PRO A 182 -2.32 11.76 -11.97
N HIS A 183 -2.08 11.46 -10.70
CA HIS A 183 -3.02 11.61 -9.59
C HIS A 183 -2.59 12.74 -8.66
N THR A 184 -3.50 13.19 -7.80
CA THR A 184 -3.36 14.49 -7.10
C THR A 184 -3.47 14.40 -5.58
N ASP A 185 -3.74 13.23 -5.01
CA ASP A 185 -4.04 13.08 -3.59
C ASP A 185 -2.83 12.74 -2.70
N HIS A 186 -1.66 12.52 -3.28
CA HIS A 186 -0.51 11.94 -2.57
C HIS A 186 -0.10 12.69 -1.30
N CYS A 187 -0.16 14.03 -1.31
CA CYS A 187 0.20 14.87 -0.16
C CYS A 187 -0.77 14.77 1.02
N VAL A 188 -2.05 14.44 0.78
CA VAL A 188 -3.09 14.43 1.82
C VAL A 188 -2.82 13.37 2.89
N TRP A 189 -2.14 12.29 2.51
CA TRP A 189 -1.85 11.15 3.37
C TRP A 189 -0.75 11.42 4.41
N LEU A 190 0.05 12.47 4.24
CA LEU A 190 1.20 12.77 5.10
C LEU A 190 0.81 13.19 6.52
N PRO A 191 -0.03 14.22 6.74
CA PRO A 191 -0.46 14.58 8.08
C PRO A 191 -1.37 13.51 8.71
N ILE A 192 -2.12 12.76 7.90
CA ILE A 192 -2.94 11.63 8.37
C ILE A 192 -2.03 10.54 8.96
N PHE A 193 -1.00 10.13 8.21
CA PHE A 193 0.04 9.23 8.69
C PHE A 193 0.70 9.76 9.96
N LEU A 194 1.16 11.01 9.92
CA LEU A 194 1.97 11.59 10.99
C LEU A 194 1.16 11.74 12.28
N SER A 195 -0.12 12.08 12.18
CA SER A 195 -1.04 12.15 13.32
C SER A 195 -1.14 10.80 14.03
N ALA A 196 -1.38 9.71 13.30
CA ALA A 196 -1.43 8.36 13.88
C ALA A 196 -0.08 7.94 14.49
N TYR A 197 1.02 8.21 13.79
CA TYR A 197 2.37 7.91 14.28
C TYR A 197 2.72 8.67 15.57
N LEU A 198 2.46 9.98 15.61
CA LEU A 198 2.74 10.81 16.79
C LEU A 198 1.83 10.43 17.97
N ALA A 199 0.55 10.13 17.71
CA ALA A 199 -0.38 9.71 18.75
C ALA A 199 0.05 8.40 19.42
N GLU A 200 0.57 7.44 18.64
CA GLU A 200 1.03 6.14 19.18
C GLU A 200 2.40 6.24 19.86
N THR A 201 3.33 7.03 19.30
CA THR A 201 4.74 6.98 19.72
C THR A 201 5.20 8.14 20.60
N GLY A 202 4.55 9.30 20.50
CA GLY A 202 5.05 10.55 21.08
C GLY A 202 6.40 11.02 20.51
N ASP A 203 6.89 10.46 19.39
CA ASP A 203 8.17 10.84 18.78
C ASP A 203 8.08 12.18 18.05
N VAL A 204 7.97 13.27 18.82
CA VAL A 204 7.99 14.65 18.30
C VAL A 204 9.30 14.96 17.59
N GLY A 205 10.39 14.26 17.96
CA GLY A 205 11.70 14.40 17.33
C GLY A 205 11.68 14.11 15.82
N VAL A 206 10.71 13.34 15.33
CA VAL A 206 10.52 13.11 13.89
C VAL A 206 10.30 14.40 13.10
N LEU A 207 9.65 15.42 13.69
CA LEU A 207 9.38 16.70 13.02
C LEU A 207 10.67 17.43 12.62
N ASN A 208 11.70 17.29 13.45
CA ASN A 208 13.01 17.93 13.26
C ASN A 208 14.01 17.04 12.50
N ALA A 209 13.63 15.82 12.14
CA ALA A 209 14.50 14.93 11.39
C ALA A 209 14.79 15.53 10.01
N LEU A 210 16.07 15.69 9.68
CA LEU A 210 16.48 16.20 8.38
C LEU A 210 16.34 15.12 7.31
N VAL A 211 15.70 15.47 6.20
CA VAL A 211 15.54 14.61 5.03
C VAL A 211 16.17 15.30 3.83
N ARG A 212 17.13 14.60 3.22
CA ARG A 212 17.75 15.01 1.95
C ARG A 212 17.02 14.36 0.79
N THR A 213 16.60 15.16 -0.18
CA THR A 213 15.96 14.67 -1.41
C THR A 213 16.96 14.29 -2.48
N HIS A 214 16.48 13.59 -3.51
CA HIS A 214 17.30 13.11 -4.63
C HIS A 214 18.01 14.23 -5.41
N ASP A 215 17.42 15.44 -5.44
CA ASP A 215 17.99 16.65 -6.04
C ASP A 215 18.97 17.40 -5.12
N GLY A 216 19.16 16.90 -3.89
CA GLY A 216 20.13 17.40 -2.93
C GLY A 216 19.60 18.40 -1.91
N GLN A 217 18.34 18.81 -1.99
CA GLN A 217 17.75 19.72 -1.01
C GLN A 217 17.58 19.04 0.36
N THR A 218 17.87 19.76 1.44
CA THR A 218 17.73 19.25 2.80
C THR A 218 16.76 20.15 3.57
N GLY A 219 15.78 19.52 4.22
CA GLY A 219 14.84 20.21 5.10
C GLY A 219 14.36 19.23 6.17
N SER A 220 13.87 19.78 7.28
CA SER A 220 13.19 19.00 8.32
C SER A 220 11.91 18.37 7.76
N VAL A 221 11.43 17.30 8.40
CA VAL A 221 10.11 16.71 8.10
C VAL A 221 9.02 17.78 8.18
N ALA A 222 9.07 18.67 9.17
CA ALA A 222 8.07 19.71 9.33
C ALA A 222 8.06 20.73 8.18
N GLU A 223 9.22 21.24 7.76
CA GLU A 223 9.32 22.15 6.60
C GLU A 223 8.83 21.48 5.31
N ARG A 224 9.12 20.18 5.16
CA ARG A 224 8.65 19.40 4.01
C ARG A 224 7.14 19.14 4.02
N LEU A 225 6.53 19.00 5.19
CA LEU A 225 5.08 18.93 5.33
C LEU A 225 4.43 20.28 5.04
N ASP A 226 5.02 21.40 5.47
CA ASP A 226 4.52 22.72 5.10
C ASP A 226 4.48 22.89 3.58
N ALA A 227 5.55 22.49 2.88
CA ALA A 227 5.58 22.53 1.42
C ALA A 227 4.51 21.62 0.79
N ALA A 228 4.25 20.44 1.36
CA ALA A 228 3.20 19.55 0.87
C ALA A 228 1.79 20.13 1.06
N MET A 229 1.55 20.77 2.21
CA MET A 229 0.26 21.43 2.49
C MET A 229 0.08 22.67 1.63
N GLN A 230 1.14 23.45 1.41
CA GLN A 230 1.10 24.58 0.48
C GLN A 230 0.81 24.11 -0.95
N TRP A 231 1.42 23.01 -1.40
CA TRP A 231 1.13 22.43 -2.71
C TRP A 231 -0.36 22.06 -2.88
N LEU A 232 -1.00 21.55 -1.83
CA LEU A 232 -2.45 21.27 -1.86
C LEU A 232 -3.29 22.55 -1.98
N LEU A 233 -2.84 23.65 -1.37
CA LEU A 233 -3.52 24.95 -1.37
C LEU A 233 -3.34 25.74 -2.67
N ASP A 234 -2.22 25.54 -3.37
CA ASP A 234 -1.96 26.23 -4.64
C ASP A 234 -2.91 25.75 -5.76
N ALA A 235 -3.63 24.66 -5.54
CA ALA A 235 -4.57 24.06 -6.47
C ALA A 235 -5.97 24.72 -6.48
N ARG A 236 -6.07 26.06 -6.55
CA ARG A 236 -7.34 26.86 -6.63
C ARG A 236 -8.34 26.59 -5.48
N ASP A 237 -9.50 27.24 -5.54
CA ASP A 237 -10.60 27.12 -4.55
C ASP A 237 -11.10 25.68 -4.32
N LEU A 238 -10.94 24.78 -5.30
CA LEU A 238 -11.25 23.35 -5.19
C LEU A 238 -10.11 22.52 -5.77
N SER A 239 -9.78 21.40 -5.13
CA SER A 239 -8.62 20.59 -5.51
C SER A 239 -8.78 19.99 -6.91
N PHE A 240 -7.82 20.24 -7.80
CA PHE A 240 -7.75 19.59 -9.10
C PHE A 240 -7.65 18.07 -8.97
N ILE A 241 -8.36 17.35 -9.84
CA ILE A 241 -8.33 15.88 -9.87
C ILE A 241 -7.36 15.32 -10.91
N ALA A 242 -6.96 16.11 -11.91
CA ALA A 242 -6.20 15.63 -13.07
C ALA A 242 -6.80 14.33 -13.66
N GLN A 243 -6.05 13.22 -13.64
CA GLN A 243 -6.51 11.90 -14.08
C GLN A 243 -6.80 10.93 -12.92
N GLY A 244 -6.95 11.46 -11.71
CA GLY A 244 -7.51 10.73 -10.58
C GLY A 244 -7.11 11.30 -9.21
N ASP A 245 -7.81 10.80 -8.20
CA ASP A 245 -7.52 10.99 -6.79
C ASP A 245 -7.44 9.60 -6.11
N TRP A 246 -7.92 9.43 -4.87
CA TRP A 246 -7.99 8.11 -4.23
C TRP A 246 -8.66 7.02 -5.07
N CYS A 247 -9.65 7.37 -5.89
CA CYS A 247 -10.28 6.43 -6.80
C CYS A 247 -9.47 6.35 -8.12
N ASP A 248 -8.46 5.47 -8.14
CA ASP A 248 -7.59 5.15 -9.29
C ASP A 248 -8.29 5.22 -10.68
N PRO A 249 -9.46 4.58 -10.91
CA PRO A 249 -10.06 4.57 -12.25
C PRO A 249 -10.82 5.86 -12.63
N THR A 250 -10.89 6.88 -11.76
CA THR A 250 -11.65 8.11 -12.02
C THR A 250 -10.85 9.11 -12.86
N ASN A 251 -10.52 8.71 -14.09
CA ASN A 251 -9.52 9.41 -14.91
C ASN A 251 -10.07 10.45 -15.89
N MET A 252 -11.38 10.52 -16.09
CA MET A 252 -11.99 11.41 -17.07
C MET A 252 -12.58 12.70 -16.49
N VAL A 253 -12.50 12.93 -15.17
CA VAL A 253 -13.11 14.12 -14.57
C VAL A 253 -12.31 15.38 -14.90
N GLY A 254 -10.98 15.33 -14.85
CA GLY A 254 -10.09 16.48 -15.01
C GLY A 254 -8.97 16.32 -16.02
N TRP A 255 -9.03 15.36 -16.93
CA TRP A 255 -7.94 15.04 -17.86
C TRP A 255 -7.51 16.19 -18.79
N ARG A 256 -8.34 17.23 -19.00
CA ARG A 256 -7.93 18.47 -19.70
C ARG A 256 -7.60 19.64 -18.75
N GLY A 257 -7.33 19.35 -17.48
CA GLY A 257 -6.76 20.31 -16.52
C GLY A 257 -7.76 21.27 -15.86
N LYS A 258 -9.07 20.98 -15.90
CA LYS A 258 -10.12 21.85 -15.31
C LYS A 258 -11.01 21.17 -14.28
N GLY A 259 -11.10 19.84 -14.31
CA GLY A 259 -11.95 19.09 -13.38
C GLY A 259 -11.38 19.09 -11.96
N VAL A 260 -12.27 19.09 -10.99
CA VAL A 260 -11.94 19.15 -9.55
C VAL A 260 -12.57 17.98 -8.80
N SER A 261 -11.89 17.53 -7.76
CA SER A 261 -12.32 16.44 -6.90
C SER A 261 -12.99 16.97 -5.64
N GLY A 262 -14.23 16.55 -5.41
CA GLY A 262 -14.91 16.85 -4.17
C GLY A 262 -14.31 16.10 -2.98
N TRP A 263 -13.93 14.84 -3.18
CA TRP A 263 -13.25 14.03 -2.15
C TRP A 263 -11.91 14.64 -1.74
N LEU A 264 -11.07 15.05 -2.70
CA LEU A 264 -9.76 15.60 -2.38
C LEU A 264 -9.87 16.99 -1.72
N THR A 265 -10.88 17.78 -2.08
CA THR A 265 -11.12 19.08 -1.43
C THR A 265 -11.40 18.90 0.07
N VAL A 266 -12.35 18.02 0.42
CA VAL A 266 -12.67 17.78 1.84
C VAL A 266 -11.55 17.02 2.58
N ALA A 267 -10.83 16.13 1.89
CA ALA A 267 -9.68 15.45 2.46
C ALA A 267 -8.50 16.43 2.71
N THR A 268 -8.33 17.44 1.86
CA THR A 268 -7.34 18.51 2.04
C THR A 268 -7.67 19.34 3.28
N ALA A 269 -8.93 19.74 3.47
CA ALA A 269 -9.36 20.42 4.70
C ALA A 269 -9.04 19.56 5.95
N TYR A 270 -9.30 18.25 5.91
CA TYR A 270 -8.94 17.34 7.00
C TYR A 270 -7.42 17.27 7.26
N ALA A 271 -6.62 17.11 6.21
CA ALA A 271 -5.16 17.08 6.29
C ALA A 271 -4.57 18.37 6.87
N LEU A 272 -5.06 19.52 6.42
CA LEU A 272 -4.65 20.84 6.93
C LEU A 272 -5.05 21.02 8.39
N ARG A 273 -6.22 20.55 8.80
CA ARG A 273 -6.68 20.60 10.19
C ARG A 273 -5.80 19.77 11.11
N LEU A 274 -5.42 18.56 10.68
CA LEU A 274 -4.45 17.73 11.41
C LEU A 274 -3.09 18.42 11.50
N TRP A 275 -2.59 18.96 10.39
CA TRP A 275 -1.28 19.61 10.39
C TRP A 275 -1.24 20.89 11.22
N SER A 276 -2.29 21.72 11.13
CA SER A 276 -2.47 22.91 11.95
C SER A 276 -2.45 22.56 13.44
N GLY A 277 -3.21 21.53 13.86
CA GLY A 277 -3.21 21.07 15.25
C GLY A 277 -1.85 20.54 15.72
N ILE A 278 -1.14 19.76 14.88
CA ILE A 278 0.23 19.31 15.18
C ILE A 278 1.17 20.52 15.33
N CYS A 279 1.06 21.51 14.45
CA CYS A 279 1.84 22.75 14.53
C CYS A 279 1.56 23.53 15.81
N GLU A 280 0.29 23.65 16.22
CA GLU A 280 -0.12 24.36 17.44
C GLU A 280 0.49 23.71 18.68
N VAL A 281 0.32 22.39 18.83
CA VAL A 281 0.79 21.63 20.00
C VAL A 281 2.32 21.64 20.12
N HIS A 282 3.04 21.78 19.00
CA HIS A 282 4.50 21.72 18.97
C HIS A 282 5.19 23.07 18.69
N GLY A 283 4.50 24.18 18.97
CA GLY A 283 5.11 25.52 19.01
C GLY A 283 5.41 26.15 17.64
N ARG A 284 4.74 25.68 16.58
CA ARG A 284 4.81 26.24 15.21
C ARG A 284 3.59 27.12 14.94
N SER A 285 3.37 28.12 15.79
CA SER A 285 2.12 28.90 15.83
C SER A 285 1.80 29.63 14.52
N ALA A 286 2.82 30.11 13.79
CA ALA A 286 2.60 30.77 12.49
C ALA A 286 2.04 29.80 11.44
N GLN A 287 2.57 28.58 11.38
CA GLN A 287 2.05 27.53 10.49
C GLN A 287 0.68 27.05 10.94
N ALA A 288 0.45 26.93 12.25
CA ALA A 288 -0.85 26.57 12.80
C ALA A 288 -1.94 27.56 12.37
N GLU A 289 -1.68 28.87 12.50
CA GLU A 289 -2.59 29.93 12.07
C GLU A 289 -2.80 29.91 10.54
N THR A 290 -1.71 29.84 9.76
CA THR A 290 -1.78 29.84 8.28
C THR A 290 -2.66 28.69 7.77
N PHE A 291 -2.37 27.45 8.20
CA PHE A 291 -3.15 26.31 7.75
C PHE A 291 -4.54 26.25 8.39
N GLY A 292 -4.72 26.77 9.60
CA GLY A 292 -6.03 26.90 10.24
C GLY A 292 -6.98 27.82 9.46
N GLN A 293 -6.50 28.97 8.99
CA GLN A 293 -7.28 29.85 8.11
C GLN A 293 -7.60 29.19 6.76
N ALA A 294 -6.67 28.41 6.22
CA ALA A 294 -6.85 27.69 4.97
C ALA A 294 -7.93 26.58 5.08
N VAL A 295 -8.06 25.95 6.25
CA VAL A 295 -9.14 24.99 6.54
C VAL A 295 -10.51 25.65 6.44
N GLU A 296 -10.71 26.80 7.07
CA GLU A 296 -11.98 27.53 7.03
C GLU A 296 -12.37 27.94 5.59
N THR A 297 -11.36 28.30 4.80
CA THR A 297 -11.54 28.62 3.37
C THR A 297 -11.98 27.38 2.60
N ALA A 298 -11.26 26.27 2.74
CA ALA A 298 -11.56 25.00 2.07
C ALA A 298 -12.95 24.46 2.45
N ASP A 299 -13.34 24.53 3.72
CA ASP A 299 -14.67 24.10 4.18
C ASP A 299 -15.78 25.01 3.62
N THR A 300 -15.53 26.32 3.54
CA THR A 300 -16.48 27.28 2.94
C THR A 300 -16.67 26.99 1.44
N ASP A 301 -15.58 26.80 0.71
CA ASP A 301 -15.62 26.51 -0.73
C ASP A 301 -16.26 25.15 -1.02
N ALA A 302 -15.95 24.12 -0.22
CA ALA A 302 -16.60 22.82 -0.33
C ALA A 302 -18.10 22.90 -0.08
N ASN A 303 -18.56 23.63 0.94
CA ASN A 303 -19.99 23.80 1.19
C ASN A 303 -20.69 24.61 0.09
N ARG A 304 -20.03 25.63 -0.45
CA ARG A 304 -20.60 26.47 -1.51
C ARG A 304 -20.75 25.70 -2.83
N GLU A 305 -19.72 24.94 -3.23
CA GLU A 305 -19.63 24.38 -4.58
C GLU A 305 -19.95 22.88 -4.67
N LEU A 306 -19.78 22.14 -3.57
CA LEU A 306 -19.92 20.68 -3.56
C LEU A 306 -21.15 20.19 -2.81
N TRP A 307 -21.78 20.97 -1.93
CA TRP A 307 -22.99 20.50 -1.24
C TRP A 307 -24.20 20.44 -2.18
N ASP A 308 -24.79 19.25 -2.34
CA ASP A 308 -25.96 19.01 -3.22
C ASP A 308 -27.30 19.08 -2.46
N GLY A 309 -27.30 19.59 -1.23
CA GLY A 309 -28.49 19.71 -0.37
C GLY A 309 -28.71 18.53 0.58
N ASN A 310 -28.28 17.31 0.21
CA ASN A 310 -28.40 16.11 1.06
C ASN A 310 -27.06 15.36 1.26
N TRP A 311 -26.09 15.57 0.39
CA TRP A 311 -24.75 14.97 0.44
C TRP A 311 -23.75 15.83 -0.34
N TYR A 312 -22.44 15.56 -0.18
CA TYR A 312 -21.40 16.22 -0.98
C TYR A 312 -21.21 15.56 -2.35
N ALA A 313 -21.02 16.40 -3.35
CA ALA A 313 -20.66 16.06 -4.71
C ALA A 313 -19.31 15.33 -4.79
N ARG A 314 -19.22 14.35 -5.68
CA ARG A 314 -17.95 13.61 -5.91
C ARG A 314 -16.87 14.44 -6.59
N GLY A 315 -17.27 15.41 -7.42
CA GLY A 315 -16.39 16.25 -8.22
C GLY A 315 -17.18 16.99 -9.29
N ILE A 316 -16.50 17.91 -9.97
CA ILE A 316 -17.07 18.76 -11.02
C ILE A 316 -16.26 18.55 -12.29
N ILE A 317 -16.97 18.20 -13.37
CA ILE A 317 -16.36 18.01 -14.69
C ILE A 317 -16.24 19.32 -15.45
N GLU A 318 -15.24 19.35 -16.32
CA GLU A 318 -14.87 20.52 -17.14
C GLU A 318 -15.93 21.01 -18.16
N SER A 319 -16.86 20.15 -18.61
CA SER A 319 -17.68 20.42 -19.81
C SER A 319 -19.09 20.95 -19.54
N VAL A 320 -19.47 21.18 -18.28
CA VAL A 320 -20.83 21.66 -17.98
C VAL A 320 -20.84 23.18 -17.84
N PRO A 321 -21.66 23.93 -18.61
CA PRO A 321 -21.71 25.41 -18.59
C PRO A 321 -22.20 26.04 -17.27
N ARG A 322 -22.48 25.21 -16.26
CA ARG A 322 -22.75 25.59 -14.87
C ARG A 322 -22.42 24.36 -14.04
N TRP A 323 -21.50 24.52 -13.09
CA TRP A 323 -21.18 23.64 -11.97
C TRP A 323 -22.32 22.66 -11.65
N ARG A 324 -22.31 21.48 -12.27
CA ARG A 324 -23.24 20.40 -11.95
C ARG A 324 -22.43 19.17 -11.62
N CYS A 325 -22.71 18.64 -10.44
CA CYS A 325 -22.06 17.48 -9.87
C CYS A 325 -22.24 16.24 -10.77
N TRP A 326 -21.17 15.46 -10.90
CA TRP A 326 -21.10 14.25 -11.74
C TRP A 326 -22.16 13.19 -11.43
N TRP A 327 -22.75 13.20 -10.23
CA TRP A 327 -23.81 12.27 -9.81
C TRP A 327 -25.25 12.79 -10.01
N THR A 328 -25.42 14.08 -10.36
CA THR A 328 -26.76 14.71 -10.45
C THR A 328 -27.34 14.75 -11.86
N ALA A 329 -26.74 14.04 -12.81
CA ALA A 329 -27.30 13.86 -14.14
C ALA A 329 -28.58 13.00 -14.06
N ARG A 330 -29.68 13.58 -13.57
CA ARG A 330 -31.02 13.03 -13.77
C ARG A 330 -31.25 12.94 -15.28
N PRO A 331 -31.75 11.80 -15.81
CA PRO A 331 -32.13 11.73 -17.21
C PRO A 331 -33.15 12.82 -17.49
N ALA A 332 -32.99 13.50 -18.63
CA ALA A 332 -33.97 14.45 -19.12
C ALA A 332 -35.33 13.76 -19.11
N ARG A 333 -36.27 14.26 -18.29
CA ARG A 333 -37.67 13.85 -18.40
C ARG A 333 -38.12 14.29 -19.78
N SER A 334 -38.29 13.33 -20.69
CA SER A 334 -39.06 13.54 -21.91
C SER A 334 -40.49 13.86 -21.49
N SER A 335 -40.92 15.09 -21.76
CA SER A 335 -42.33 15.45 -21.77
C SER A 335 -43.05 14.69 -22.88
N VAL A 336 -43.95 13.80 -22.49
CA VAL A 336 -45.18 13.49 -23.22
C VAL A 336 -46.31 13.50 -22.21
#